data_AF-A0A0H5Q6B6-F1
#
_entry.id   AF-A0A0H5Q6B6-F1
#
_cell.length_a   1.000
_cell.length_b   1.000
_cell.length_c   1.000
_cell.angle_alpha   90.00
_cell.angle_beta   90.00
_cell.angle_gamma   90.00
#
_symmetry.space_group_name_H-M   'P 1'
#
loop_
_entity.id
_entity.type
_entity.pdbx_description
1 polymer ?
#
loop_
_entity_poly.entity_id
_entity_poly.type
_entity_poly.pdbx_seq_one_letter_code
_entity_poly.pdbx_strand_id
1 'polypeptide(L)'
;MVTSTRYGRLDYCRPADRWRLIDLDGNEWPIQAGQRITLGSLQGVPIYAVLLREGAAWAWAVTDTPTIPTEGGLVSMAVTAQADGAA
;
A
#
# COMPACT_ATOMS: atom_id res chain seq x y z
N MET A 1 6.16 16.13 11.71
CA MET A 1 6.00 14.89 10.93
C MET A 1 4.90 15.15 9.91
N VAL A 2 5.20 15.24 8.62
CA VAL A 2 4.19 15.47 7.58
C VAL A 2 3.78 14.12 7.04
N THR A 3 2.50 13.77 7.20
CA THR A 3 1.91 12.59 6.60
C THR A 3 1.23 13.03 5.31
N SER A 4 1.71 12.56 4.17
CA SER A 4 1.11 12.84 2.86
C SER A 4 0.37 11.59 2.38
N THR A 5 -0.73 11.76 1.65
CA THR A 5 -1.39 10.63 0.99
C THR A 5 -0.83 10.49 -0.42
N ARG A 6 -0.34 9.30 -0.77
CA ARG A 6 0.10 8.96 -2.13
C ARG A 6 -0.95 8.09 -2.79
N TYR A 7 -1.14 8.32 -4.08
CA TYR A 7 -2.04 7.55 -4.93
C TYR A 7 -1.20 6.85 -5.98
N GLY A 8 -1.53 5.60 -6.26
CA GLY A 8 -0.71 4.83 -7.18
C GLY A 8 -1.22 3.41 -7.38
N ARG A 9 -0.38 2.63 -8.03
CA ARG A 9 -0.63 1.23 -8.34
C ARG A 9 0.06 0.34 -7.33
N LEU A 10 -0.64 -0.69 -6.87
CA LEU A 10 -0.07 -1.74 -6.04
C LEU A 10 0.81 -2.67 -6.89
N ASP A 11 2.01 -2.97 -6.43
CA ASP A 11 2.98 -3.81 -7.13
C ASP A 11 3.69 -4.74 -6.14
N TYR A 12 3.89 -6.00 -6.54
CA TYR A 12 4.64 -6.97 -5.74
C TYR A 12 6.01 -7.21 -6.36
N CYS A 13 7.04 -6.67 -5.71
CA CYS A 13 8.43 -6.78 -6.16
C CYS A 13 8.99 -8.15 -5.79
N ARG A 14 8.86 -9.13 -6.69
CA ARG A 14 9.33 -10.51 -6.47
C ARG A 14 10.81 -10.61 -6.08
N PRO A 15 11.77 -9.90 -6.71
CA PRO A 15 13.18 -9.98 -6.33
C PRO A 15 13.46 -9.52 -4.89
N ALA A 16 12.63 -8.61 -4.36
CA ALA A 16 12.78 -8.05 -3.03
C ALA A 16 11.75 -8.58 -2.02
N ASP A 17 10.92 -9.57 -2.42
CA ASP A 17 9.82 -10.15 -1.63
C ASP A 17 9.02 -9.10 -0.83
N ARG A 18 8.57 -8.03 -1.49
CA ARG A 18 7.86 -6.92 -0.83
C ARG A 18 6.76 -6.31 -1.69
N TRP A 19 5.74 -5.77 -1.02
CA TRP A 19 4.74 -4.91 -1.65
C TRP A 19 5.22 -3.46 -1.69
N ARG A 20 4.90 -2.77 -2.79
CA ARG A 20 5.17 -1.35 -2.99
C ARG A 20 4.00 -0.67 -3.69
N LEU A 21 3.88 0.63 -3.47
CA LEU A 21 3.06 1.52 -4.27
C LEU A 21 3.97 2.18 -5.32
N ILE A 22 3.58 2.13 -6.59
CA ILE A 22 4.16 2.96 -7.64
C ILE A 22 3.24 4.15 -7.83
N ASP A 23 3.70 5.35 -7.46
CA ASP A 23 2.88 6.56 -7.61
C ASP A 23 2.79 7.02 -9.08
N LEU A 24 2.00 8.08 -9.31
CA LEU A 24 1.76 8.61 -10.66
C LEU A 24 3.02 9.21 -11.32
N ASP A 25 4.01 9.59 -10.51
CA ASP A 25 5.30 10.10 -10.97
C ASP A 25 6.31 8.97 -11.21
N GLY A 26 5.93 7.71 -10.91
CA GLY A 26 6.76 6.53 -11.04
C GLY A 26 7.65 6.26 -9.82
N ASN A 27 7.49 6.98 -8.71
CA ASN A 27 8.26 6.72 -7.50
C ASN A 27 7.75 5.47 -6.78
N GLU A 28 8.69 4.71 -6.21
CA GLU A 28 8.37 3.52 -5.43
C GLU A 28 8.30 3.83 -3.94
N TRP A 29 7.19 3.44 -3.32
CA TRP A 29 6.97 3.57 -1.89
C TRP A 29 6.76 2.19 -1.27
N PRO A 30 7.66 1.71 -0.39
CA PRO A 30 7.50 0.40 0.22
C PRO A 30 6.27 0.36 1.14
N ILE A 31 5.52 -0.75 1.08
CA ILE A 31 4.40 -1.01 1.98
C ILE A 31 4.88 -1.98 3.06
N GLN A 32 4.84 -1.54 4.31
CA GLN A 32 5.29 -2.33 5.45
C GLN A 32 4.17 -3.25 5.97
N ALA A 33 4.55 -4.35 6.62
CA ALA A 33 3.60 -5.15 7.38
C ALA A 33 2.93 -4.28 8.47
N GLY A 34 1.62 -4.41 8.63
CA GLY A 34 0.79 -3.57 9.50
C GLY A 34 0.38 -2.23 8.89
N GLN A 35 0.90 -1.86 7.70
CA GLN A 35 0.52 -0.63 7.04
C GLN A 35 -0.87 -0.75 6.41
N ARG A 36 -1.70 0.27 6.66
CA ARG A 36 -3.05 0.38 6.10
C ARG A 36 -3.01 1.13 4.77
N ILE A 37 -3.68 0.56 3.77
CA ILE A 37 -3.98 1.21 2.49
C ILE A 37 -5.49 1.38 2.32
N THR A 38 -5.86 2.33 1.47
CA THR A 38 -7.25 2.52 1.03
C THR A 38 -7.35 2.06 -0.42
N LEU A 39 -8.28 1.17 -0.71
CA LEU A 39 -8.58 0.77 -2.08
C LEU A 39 -9.47 1.82 -2.73
N GLY A 40 -9.18 2.15 -3.99
CA GLY A 40 -10.06 3.04 -4.76
C GLY A 40 -11.45 2.41 -4.90
N SER A 41 -12.44 2.95 -4.18
CA SER A 41 -13.83 2.52 -4.31
C SER A 41 -14.57 3.43 -5.29
N LEU A 42 -15.20 2.83 -6.29
CA LEU A 42 -16.09 3.51 -7.23
C LEU A 42 -17.41 4.00 -6.59
N GLN A 43 -17.69 3.63 -5.34
CA GLN A 43 -19.00 3.84 -4.69
C GLN A 43 -18.96 4.73 -3.44
N GLY A 44 -17.85 5.45 -3.20
CA GLY A 44 -17.77 6.49 -2.16
C GLY A 44 -17.54 5.99 -0.72
N VAL A 45 -17.55 4.68 -0.47
CA VAL A 45 -17.12 4.11 0.82
C VAL A 45 -15.66 3.67 0.71
N PRO A 46 -14.73 4.21 1.52
CA PRO A 46 -13.34 3.80 1.49
C PRO A 46 -13.21 2.36 2.03
N ILE A 47 -12.60 1.47 1.23
CA ILE A 47 -12.28 0.12 1.66
C ILE A 47 -10.85 0.12 2.19
N TYR A 48 -10.65 -0.35 3.43
CA TYR A 48 -9.32 -0.43 4.03
C TYR A 48 -8.78 -1.84 4.00
N ALA A 49 -7.52 -1.96 3.58
CA ALA A 49 -6.75 -3.20 3.64
C ALA A 49 -5.47 -2.98 4.46
N VAL A 50 -5.06 -4.02 5.18
CA VAL A 50 -3.82 -4.04 5.96
C VAL A 50 -2.95 -5.17 5.45
N LEU A 51 -1.68 -4.86 5.17
CA LEU A 51 -0.71 -5.87 4.75
C LEU A 51 -0.25 -6.67 5.96
N LEU A 52 -0.33 -8.00 5.88
CA LEU A 52 0.12 -8.92 6.91
C LEU A 52 1.25 -9.80 6.34
N ARG A 53 2.17 -10.20 7.22
CA ARG A 53 3.20 -11.19 6.94
C ARG A 53 2.93 -12.43 7.80
N GLU A 54 2.47 -13.51 7.17
CA GLU A 54 2.20 -14.79 7.81
C GLU A 54 3.34 -15.76 7.50
N GLY A 55 4.36 -15.76 8.36
CA GLY A 55 5.60 -16.50 8.11
C GLY A 55 6.33 -16.00 6.87
N ALA A 56 6.42 -16.85 5.84
CA ALA A 56 7.05 -16.52 4.56
C ALA A 56 6.07 -15.92 3.52
N ALA A 57 4.77 -15.88 3.82
CA ALA A 57 3.75 -15.42 2.88
C ALA A 57 3.24 -14.01 3.23
N TRP A 58 2.88 -13.24 2.20
CA TRP A 58 2.14 -11.99 2.36
C TRP A 58 0.64 -12.24 2.23
N ALA A 59 -0.15 -11.62 3.09
CA ALA A 59 -1.60 -11.69 3.09
C ALA A 59 -2.21 -10.28 3.26
N TRP A 60 -3.43 -10.09 2.78
CA TRP A 60 -4.19 -8.86 2.97
C TRP A 60 -5.40 -9.12 3.87
N ALA A 61 -5.51 -8.38 4.96
CA ALA A 61 -6.73 -8.34 5.76
C ALA A 61 -7.59 -7.13 5.34
N VAL A 62 -8.85 -7.38 5.02
CA VAL A 62 -9.83 -6.36 4.61
C VAL A 62 -10.97 -6.26 5.62
N THR A 63 -11.43 -5.04 5.85
CA THR A 63 -12.30 -4.70 6.98
C THR A 63 -13.79 -4.87 6.70
N ASP A 64 -14.26 -4.62 5.48
CA ASP A 64 -15.70 -4.45 5.22
C ASP A 64 -16.24 -5.04 3.89
N THR A 65 -15.38 -5.62 3.04
CA THR A 65 -15.82 -6.20 1.74
C THR A 65 -14.91 -7.35 1.31
N PRO A 66 -15.39 -8.30 0.46
CA PRO A 66 -14.56 -9.34 -0.15
C PRO A 66 -13.59 -8.81 -1.22
N THR A 67 -13.49 -7.48 -1.38
CA THR A 67 -12.59 -6.86 -2.36
C THR A 67 -11.17 -6.89 -1.84
N ILE A 68 -10.42 -7.92 -2.24
CA ILE A 68 -9.01 -8.09 -1.88
C ILE A 68 -8.15 -7.21 -2.80
N PRO A 69 -7.12 -6.51 -2.28
CA PRO A 69 -6.16 -5.79 -3.12
C PRO A 69 -5.46 -6.77 -4.07
N THR A 70 -5.38 -6.42 -5.35
CA THR A 70 -4.67 -7.21 -6.36
C THR A 70 -3.48 -6.43 -6.92
N GLU A 71 -2.45 -7.16 -7.36
CA GLU A 71 -1.35 -6.59 -8.13
C GLU A 71 -1.91 -5.82 -9.34
N GLY A 72 -1.45 -4.59 -9.52
CA GLY A 72 -1.97 -3.68 -10.55
C GLY A 72 -3.18 -2.83 -10.12
N GLY A 73 -3.77 -3.06 -8.95
CA GLY A 73 -4.90 -2.30 -8.43
C GLY A 73 -4.54 -0.87 -8.01
N LEU A 74 -5.47 0.07 -8.17
CA LEU A 74 -5.31 1.45 -7.73
C LEU A 74 -5.64 1.60 -6.25
N VAL A 75 -4.70 2.17 -5.51
CA VAL A 75 -4.80 2.34 -4.06
C VAL A 75 -4.26 3.71 -3.65
N SER A 76 -4.63 4.14 -2.45
CA SER A 76 -3.99 5.27 -1.77
C SER A 76 -3.43 4.83 -0.43
N MET A 77 -2.30 5.43 -0.06
CA MET A 77 -1.58 5.08 1.16
C MET A 77 -1.11 6.36 1.85
N ALA A 78 -1.28 6.41 3.16
CA ALA A 78 -0.60 7.41 3.97
C ALA A 78 0.89 7.04 4.02
N VAL A 79 1.73 7.92 3.48
CA VAL A 79 3.17 7.86 3.64
C VAL A 79 3.57 8.91 4.65
N THR A 80 4.41 8.53 5.60
CA THR A 80 5.24 9.52 6.27
C THR A 80 6.34 9.85 5.27
N ALA A 81 6.57 11.14 4.99
CA ALA A 81 7.79 11.52 4.28
C ALA A 81 8.96 10.85 5.00
N GLN A 82 9.71 10.00 4.29
CA GLN A 82 10.99 9.54 4.77
C GLN A 82 11.74 10.82 5.11
N ALA A 83 12.03 11.05 6.40
CA ALA A 83 12.98 12.11 6.74
C ALA A 83 14.21 11.73 5.93
N ASP A 84 14.52 12.54 4.91
CA ASP A 84 15.74 12.44 4.16
C ASP A 84 16.83 12.56 5.23
N GLY A 85 17.31 11.39 5.64
CA GLY A 85 18.23 11.24 6.75
C GLY A 85 19.55 11.74 6.22
N ALA A 86 19.76 13.04 6.38
CA ALA A 86 21.05 13.66 6.31
C ALA A 86 22.05 12.84 7.16
N ALA A 87 22.98 12.17 6.48
CA ALA A 87 24.38 11.97 6.89
C ALA A 87 25.13 11.24 5.77
#